data_AF-A0A7Y2LVX5-F1
#
_entry.id   AF-A0A7Y2LVX5-F1
#
_cell.length_a   1.000
_cell.length_b   1.000
_cell.length_c   1.000
_cell.angle_alpha   90.00
_cell.angle_beta   90.00
_cell.angle_gamma   90.00
#
_symmetry.space_group_name_H-M   'P 1'
#
loop_
_entity.id
_entity.type
_entity.pdbx_description
1 polymer ?
#
loop_
_entity_poly.entity_id
_entity_poly.type
_entity_poly.pdbx_seq_one_letter_code
_entity_poly.pdbx_strand_id
1 'polypeptide(L)'
;MIKKIKEIYSITLFEDNQKFNYLQYPEFDSENSLKEFKYMINNKVVSSQKIIIYEDGSEYLLPISEQIIVLDGQTSFLVIFDKEPSKFSTEKTFPWFFERPNNAAIYHSDGTLLHQLIMPEEGFWKGNKEGWYINRTYYADFPNLKGWGVMITNDHHWPDLCFCLYDGTPNLIWTGYSQDRR
;
A
#
# COMPACT_ATOMS: atom_id res chain seq x y z
N MET A 1 9.19 -6.94 19.41
CA MET A 1 9.04 -5.60 20.02
C MET A 1 8.83 -4.65 18.87
N ILE A 2 7.76 -3.87 18.90
CA ILE A 2 7.44 -2.89 17.85
C ILE A 2 8.51 -1.80 17.87
N LYS A 3 9.04 -1.45 16.69
CA LYS A 3 10.14 -0.50 16.53
C LYS A 3 9.72 0.65 15.62
N LYS A 4 10.36 1.80 15.78
CA LYS A 4 10.13 2.93 14.87
C LYS A 4 10.88 2.74 13.57
N ILE A 5 10.14 2.84 12.48
CA ILE A 5 10.63 2.83 11.10
C ILE A 5 11.39 4.13 10.87
N LYS A 6 12.66 4.02 10.52
CA LYS A 6 13.52 5.15 10.15
C LYS A 6 13.52 5.33 8.63
N GLU A 7 13.85 4.27 7.90
CA GLU A 7 13.99 4.27 6.44
C GLU A 7 13.37 3.00 5.86
N ILE A 8 12.90 3.09 4.61
CA ILE A 8 12.51 1.93 3.82
C ILE A 8 13.23 2.00 2.49
N TYR A 9 13.92 0.93 2.12
CA TYR A 9 14.57 0.81 0.83
C TYR A 9 13.87 -0.23 -0.03
N SER A 10 13.76 0.09 -1.32
CA SER A 10 13.47 -0.90 -2.36
C SER A 10 14.78 -1.38 -2.95
N ILE A 11 14.88 -2.68 -3.21
CA ILE A 11 16.04 -3.30 -3.83
C ILE A 11 15.58 -4.24 -4.93
N THR A 12 16.03 -4.01 -6.15
CA THR A 12 15.69 -4.83 -7.31
C THR A 12 16.95 -5.31 -8.00
N LEU A 13 17.00 -6.62 -8.28
CA LEU A 13 18.09 -7.31 -8.97
C LEU A 13 17.60 -7.80 -10.33
N PHE A 14 18.40 -7.58 -11.36
CA PHE A 14 18.14 -7.97 -12.73
C PHE A 14 19.01 -9.17 -13.16
N GLU A 15 18.63 -9.83 -14.25
CA GLU A 15 19.27 -11.06 -14.75
C GLU A 15 20.73 -10.85 -15.18
N ASP A 16 21.10 -9.62 -15.53
CA ASP A 16 22.45 -9.18 -15.86
C ASP A 16 23.31 -8.77 -14.65
N ASN A 17 22.80 -9.02 -13.43
CA ASN A 17 23.36 -8.58 -12.14
C ASN A 17 23.35 -7.07 -11.89
N GLN A 18 22.68 -6.27 -12.74
CA GLN A 18 22.42 -4.88 -12.42
C GLN A 18 21.51 -4.80 -11.19
N LYS A 19 21.86 -3.92 -10.26
CA LYS A 19 21.11 -3.69 -9.02
C LYS A 19 20.65 -2.24 -8.96
N PHE A 20 19.38 -2.05 -8.60
CA PHE A 20 18.84 -0.74 -8.25
C PHE A 20 18.43 -0.76 -6.79
N ASN A 21 18.77 0.32 -6.08
CA ASN A 21 18.25 0.62 -4.76
C ASN A 21 17.75 2.06 -4.74
N TYR A 22 16.67 2.30 -3.99
CA TYR A 22 16.17 3.65 -3.79
C TYR A 22 15.38 3.73 -2.49
N LEU A 23 15.39 4.92 -1.91
CA LEU A 23 14.67 5.24 -0.69
C LEU A 23 13.17 5.39 -1.00
N GLN A 24 12.31 4.71 -0.24
CA GLN A 24 10.85 4.87 -0.31
C GLN A 24 10.30 5.75 0.81
N TYR A 25 10.96 5.77 1.96
CA TYR A 25 10.60 6.53 3.15
C TYR A 25 11.89 6.94 3.88
N PRO A 26 12.00 8.16 4.44
CA PRO A 26 10.95 9.18 4.56
C PRO A 26 10.69 10.01 3.30
N GLU A 27 11.69 10.15 2.44
CA GLU A 27 11.59 10.91 1.19
C GLU A 27 11.76 9.96 0.00
N PHE A 28 10.77 9.92 -0.89
CA PHE A 28 10.78 9.02 -2.02
C PHE A 28 11.83 9.47 -3.05
N ASP A 29 12.82 8.62 -3.29
CA ASP A 29 13.85 8.82 -4.32
C ASP A 29 13.27 8.53 -5.72
N SER A 30 12.57 9.53 -6.23
CA SER A 30 11.93 9.50 -7.55
C SER A 30 12.92 9.34 -8.71
N GLU A 31 14.17 9.82 -8.55
CA GLU A 31 15.16 9.76 -9.62
C GLU A 31 15.63 8.32 -9.85
N ASN A 32 16.05 7.62 -8.80
CA ASN A 32 16.49 6.23 -8.94
C ASN A 32 15.32 5.29 -9.20
N SER A 33 14.14 5.56 -8.65
CA SER A 33 12.92 4.82 -9.00
C SER A 33 12.59 4.95 -10.50
N LEU A 34 12.71 6.15 -11.08
CA LEU A 34 12.48 6.35 -12.51
C LEU A 34 13.55 5.65 -13.36
N LYS A 35 14.82 5.65 -12.94
CA LYS A 35 15.89 4.91 -13.63
C LYS A 35 15.62 3.41 -13.63
N GLU A 36 15.25 2.85 -12.47
CA GLU A 36 14.85 1.44 -12.35
C GLU A 36 13.66 1.14 -13.27
N PHE A 37 12.60 1.95 -13.23
CA PHE A 37 11.42 1.74 -14.06
C PHE A 37 11.78 1.70 -15.56
N LYS A 38 12.58 2.66 -16.03
CA LYS A 38 13.06 2.67 -17.42
C LYS A 38 13.90 1.43 -17.75
N TYR A 39 14.71 0.96 -16.81
CA TYR A 39 15.53 -0.23 -17.00
C TYR A 39 14.68 -1.49 -17.12
N MET A 40 13.62 -1.59 -16.30
CA MET A 40 12.71 -2.72 -16.22
C MET A 40 11.91 -2.97 -17.50
N ILE A 41 11.72 -1.95 -18.34
CA ILE A 41 11.01 -2.09 -19.62
C ILE A 41 11.69 -3.12 -20.53
N ASN A 42 13.03 -3.18 -20.51
CA ASN A 42 13.81 -4.03 -21.42
C ASN A 42 14.57 -5.16 -20.70
N ASN A 43 14.56 -5.19 -19.37
CA ASN A 43 15.37 -6.11 -18.59
C ASN A 43 14.51 -6.89 -17.60
N LYS A 44 14.81 -8.18 -17.48
CA LYS A 44 14.07 -9.09 -16.63
C LYS A 44 14.52 -8.96 -15.17
N VAL A 45 13.57 -8.67 -14.29
CA VAL A 45 13.77 -8.68 -12.84
C VAL A 45 13.86 -10.12 -12.33
N VAL A 46 14.90 -10.40 -11.55
CA VAL A 46 15.14 -11.68 -10.85
C VAL A 46 14.48 -11.64 -9.48
N SER A 47 14.70 -10.57 -8.72
CA SER A 47 14.12 -10.40 -7.40
C SER A 47 13.87 -8.92 -7.11
N SER A 48 12.82 -8.64 -6.34
CA SER A 48 12.55 -7.32 -5.77
C SER A 48 12.21 -7.51 -4.30
N GLN A 49 12.83 -6.72 -3.43
CA GLN A 49 12.75 -6.82 -1.99
C GLN A 49 12.61 -5.45 -1.37
N LYS A 50 12.08 -5.43 -0.15
CA LYS A 50 12.04 -4.22 0.68
C LYS A 50 12.66 -4.48 2.02
N ILE A 51 13.43 -3.51 2.49
CA ILE A 51 14.06 -3.58 3.80
C ILE A 51 13.60 -2.36 4.59
N ILE A 52 13.08 -2.62 5.79
CA ILE A 52 12.82 -1.61 6.81
C ILE A 52 14.09 -1.47 7.65
N ILE A 53 14.57 -0.24 7.79
CA ILE A 53 15.63 0.12 8.74
C ILE A 53 14.97 0.83 9.91
N TYR A 54 15.23 0.38 11.13
CA TYR A 54 14.67 0.97 12.34
C TYR A 54 15.60 2.02 12.96
N GLU A 55 15.08 2.83 13.88
CA GLU A 55 15.88 3.84 14.60
C GLU A 55 17.07 3.25 15.39
N ASP A 56 16.94 2.01 15.87
CA ASP A 56 18.00 1.30 16.58
C ASP A 56 19.05 0.67 15.64
N GLY A 57 18.92 0.88 14.33
CA GLY A 57 19.81 0.37 13.29
C GLY A 57 19.57 -1.09 12.91
N SER A 58 18.62 -1.79 13.55
CA SER A 58 18.25 -3.13 13.11
C SER A 58 17.41 -3.08 11.84
N GLU A 59 17.37 -4.22 11.13
CA GLU A 59 16.73 -4.33 9.83
C GLU A 59 15.64 -5.40 9.84
N TYR A 60 14.63 -5.22 9.01
CA TYR A 60 13.60 -6.22 8.74
C TYR A 60 13.34 -6.33 7.24
N LEU A 61 13.55 -7.53 6.69
CA LEU A 61 13.23 -7.84 5.32
C LEU A 61 11.71 -8.03 5.20
N LEU A 62 11.07 -7.16 4.44
CA LEU A 62 9.64 -7.22 4.21
C LEU A 62 9.33 -8.38 3.24
N PRO A 63 8.41 -9.29 3.59
CA PRO A 63 8.09 -10.45 2.74
C PRO A 63 7.20 -10.12 1.54
N ILE A 64 6.99 -8.82 1.29
CA ILE A 64 6.15 -8.27 0.23
C ILE A 64 6.92 -7.21 -0.57
N SER A 65 6.63 -7.13 -1.86
CA SER A 65 7.23 -6.16 -2.78
C SER A 65 6.31 -4.96 -3.07
N GLU A 66 5.05 -5.05 -2.63
CA GLU A 66 4.02 -4.03 -2.76
C GLU A 66 4.46 -2.71 -2.12
N GLN A 67 4.05 -1.59 -2.71
CA GLN A 67 4.27 -0.27 -2.10
C GLN A 67 3.56 -0.18 -0.74
N ILE A 68 4.24 0.36 0.27
CA ILE A 68 3.69 0.52 1.61
C ILE A 68 3.62 2.01 1.96
N ILE A 69 2.71 2.34 2.87
CA ILE A 69 2.55 3.70 3.38
C ILE A 69 2.84 3.65 4.88
N VAL A 70 3.92 4.30 5.32
CA VAL A 70 4.22 4.42 6.76
C VAL A 70 3.19 5.33 7.39
N LEU A 71 2.58 4.86 8.49
CA LEU A 71 1.56 5.63 9.21
C LEU A 71 2.19 6.57 10.23
N ASP A 72 1.39 7.51 10.72
CA ASP A 72 1.76 8.40 11.82
C ASP A 72 2.24 7.58 13.03
N GLY A 73 3.29 8.07 13.68
CA GLY A 73 3.96 7.36 14.78
C GLY A 73 5.03 6.35 14.35
N GLN A 74 5.16 6.05 13.04
CA GLN A 74 6.27 5.26 12.45
C GLN A 74 6.39 3.82 12.95
N THR A 75 5.39 3.30 13.65
CA THR A 75 5.39 1.94 14.23
C THR A 75 4.52 0.96 13.44
N SER A 76 3.93 1.40 12.34
CA SER A 76 3.00 0.64 11.52
C SER A 76 2.99 1.15 10.08
N PHE A 77 2.58 0.29 9.16
CA PHE A 77 2.44 0.63 7.75
C PHE A 77 1.17 0.00 7.15
N LEU A 78 0.58 0.70 6.19
CA LEU A 78 -0.53 0.23 5.37
C LEU A 78 0.00 -0.43 4.10
N VAL A 79 -0.61 -1.55 3.73
CA VAL A 79 -0.47 -2.19 2.42
C VAL A 79 -1.84 -2.25 1.75
N ILE A 80 -1.93 -1.77 0.51
CA ILE A 80 -3.12 -1.94 -0.35
C ILE A 80 -2.74 -2.89 -1.49
N PHE A 81 -3.37 -4.05 -1.54
CA PHE A 81 -3.09 -5.11 -2.51
C PHE A 81 -3.94 -4.92 -3.76
N ASP A 82 -3.35 -4.50 -4.88
CA ASP A 82 -4.13 -4.28 -6.10
C ASP A 82 -4.70 -5.59 -6.68
N LYS A 83 -3.86 -6.62 -6.70
CA LYS A 83 -4.14 -8.00 -7.14
C LYS A 83 -3.31 -8.97 -6.30
N GLU A 84 -3.30 -10.25 -6.67
CA GLU A 84 -2.38 -11.24 -6.10
C GLU A 84 -0.97 -10.64 -5.98
N PRO A 85 -0.28 -10.81 -4.84
CA PRO A 85 1.02 -10.19 -4.63
C PRO A 85 1.96 -10.51 -5.77
N SER A 86 2.86 -9.58 -6.07
CA SER A 86 3.80 -9.74 -7.16
C SER A 86 4.52 -11.09 -7.04
N LYS A 87 4.92 -11.67 -8.17
CA LYS A 87 5.70 -12.92 -8.17
C LYS A 87 7.01 -12.84 -7.36
N PHE A 88 7.44 -11.63 -6.99
CA PHE A 88 8.62 -11.36 -6.17
C PHE A 88 8.31 -11.31 -4.67
N SER A 89 7.04 -11.23 -4.28
CA SER A 89 6.61 -11.34 -2.88
C SER A 89 6.78 -12.80 -2.43
N THR A 90 7.43 -13.00 -1.29
CA THR A 90 7.70 -14.33 -0.73
C THR A 90 6.51 -14.87 0.05
N GLU A 91 5.68 -13.98 0.60
CA GLU A 91 4.42 -14.34 1.25
C GLU A 91 3.23 -14.01 0.36
N LYS A 92 2.29 -14.96 0.26
CA LYS A 92 1.12 -14.87 -0.62
C LYS A 92 -0.19 -15.26 0.05
N THR A 93 -0.16 -15.74 1.28
CA THR A 93 -1.35 -16.21 2.00
C THR A 93 -1.58 -15.43 3.28
N PHE A 94 -2.82 -15.45 3.77
CA PHE A 94 -3.19 -14.85 5.05
C PHE A 94 -2.19 -15.21 6.15
N PRO A 95 -1.72 -14.26 6.99
CA PRO A 95 -2.23 -12.90 7.17
C PRO A 95 -1.66 -11.83 6.22
N TRP A 96 -0.91 -12.20 5.19
CA TRP A 96 -0.12 -11.27 4.37
C TRP A 96 -0.79 -10.72 3.12
N PHE A 97 -1.84 -11.39 2.65
CA PHE A 97 -2.56 -11.01 1.46
C PHE A 97 -4.06 -11.04 1.73
N PHE A 98 -4.74 -10.02 1.21
CA PHE A 98 -6.18 -9.90 1.25
C PHE A 98 -6.70 -9.58 -0.14
N GLU A 99 -7.68 -10.35 -0.59
CA GLU A 99 -8.34 -10.12 -1.86
C GLU A 99 -9.36 -8.99 -1.75
N ARG A 100 -9.73 -8.46 -2.92
CA ARG A 100 -10.84 -7.52 -3.05
C ARG A 100 -12.13 -8.19 -2.53
N PRO A 101 -13.03 -7.45 -1.86
CA PRO A 101 -13.06 -6.00 -1.78
C PRO A 101 -12.21 -5.42 -0.62
N ASN A 102 -11.96 -6.20 0.44
CA ASN A 102 -11.21 -5.78 1.64
C ASN A 102 -9.69 -5.99 1.48
N ASN A 103 -9.14 -5.48 0.38
CA ASN A 103 -7.76 -5.73 -0.10
C ASN A 103 -6.70 -4.85 0.57
N ALA A 104 -6.88 -4.43 1.81
CA ALA A 104 -5.91 -3.60 2.50
C ALA A 104 -5.75 -4.01 3.96
N ALA A 105 -4.53 -3.86 4.49
CA ALA A 105 -4.23 -4.21 5.86
C ALA A 105 -3.12 -3.33 6.44
N ILE A 106 -3.22 -3.09 7.74
CA ILE A 106 -2.22 -2.41 8.53
C ILE A 106 -1.44 -3.47 9.30
N TYR A 107 -0.11 -3.37 9.21
CA TYR A 107 0.81 -4.20 9.95
C TYR A 107 1.60 -3.33 10.92
N HIS A 108 2.01 -3.92 12.04
CA HIS A 108 3.07 -3.37 12.85
C HIS A 108 4.38 -3.35 12.07
N SER A 109 5.33 -2.54 12.55
CA SER A 109 6.65 -2.39 11.95
C SER A 109 7.42 -3.70 11.80
N ASP A 110 7.14 -4.69 12.64
CA ASP A 110 7.74 -6.04 12.62
C ASP A 110 6.99 -7.02 11.72
N GLY A 111 5.98 -6.54 10.99
CA GLY A 111 5.21 -7.33 10.06
C GLY A 111 4.04 -8.09 10.67
N THR A 112 3.82 -8.04 11.99
CA THR A 112 2.62 -8.66 12.57
C THR A 112 1.36 -7.90 12.14
N LEU A 113 0.30 -8.64 11.75
CA LEU A 113 -0.96 -8.02 11.33
C LEU A 113 -1.57 -7.27 12.52
N LEU A 114 -1.84 -5.97 12.33
CA LEU A 114 -2.62 -5.19 13.27
C LEU A 114 -4.11 -5.39 12.96
N HIS A 115 -4.58 -4.89 11.81
CA HIS A 115 -5.95 -5.08 11.35
C HIS A 115 -6.04 -5.14 9.81
N GLN A 116 -6.94 -5.97 9.29
CA GLN A 116 -7.43 -5.85 7.91
C GLN A 116 -8.43 -4.69 7.86
N LEU A 117 -8.35 -3.86 6.83
CA LEU A 117 -9.33 -2.82 6.60
C LEU A 117 -10.57 -3.41 5.93
N ILE A 118 -11.70 -3.21 6.57
CA ILE A 118 -13.01 -3.68 6.15
C ILE A 118 -13.75 -2.48 5.60
N MET A 119 -14.20 -2.59 4.35
CA MET A 119 -15.04 -1.59 3.74
C MET A 119 -16.36 -1.49 4.51
N PRO A 120 -17.03 -0.33 4.52
CA PRO A 120 -18.31 -0.20 5.21
C PRO A 120 -19.33 -1.23 4.68
N GLU A 121 -20.46 -1.47 5.34
CA GLU A 121 -21.49 -2.37 4.77
C GLU A 121 -22.62 -1.62 4.06
N GLU A 122 -22.91 -0.38 4.49
CA GLU A 122 -24.11 0.37 4.12
C GLU A 122 -23.81 1.76 3.51
N GLY A 123 -24.62 2.16 2.52
CA GLY A 123 -24.73 3.55 2.06
C GLY A 123 -23.86 3.99 0.87
N PHE A 124 -22.76 3.29 0.59
CA PHE A 124 -21.73 3.74 -0.36
C PHE A 124 -21.73 3.02 -1.71
N TRP A 125 -22.31 1.82 -1.81
CA TRP A 125 -22.52 1.15 -3.09
C TRP A 125 -23.84 1.63 -3.71
N LYS A 126 -23.77 2.53 -4.71
CA LYS A 126 -24.94 2.78 -5.59
C LYS A 126 -25.00 1.67 -6.65
N GLY A 127 -25.62 0.54 -6.32
CA GLY A 127 -25.80 -0.60 -7.25
C GLY A 127 -25.19 -1.91 -6.76
N ASN A 128 -24.77 -2.78 -7.70
CA ASN A 128 -24.16 -4.07 -7.35
C ASN A 128 -22.82 -3.89 -6.62
N LYS A 129 -22.57 -4.73 -5.60
CA LYS A 129 -21.32 -4.78 -4.82
C LYS A 129 -20.12 -5.29 -5.62
N GLU A 130 -20.33 -5.81 -6.83
CA GLU A 130 -19.28 -6.40 -7.65
C GLU A 130 -18.30 -5.34 -8.15
N GLY A 131 -17.00 -5.67 -8.09
CA GLY A 131 -15.93 -4.86 -8.65
C GLY A 131 -15.39 -3.76 -7.74
N TRP A 132 -15.92 -3.59 -6.52
CA TRP A 132 -15.40 -2.58 -5.59
C TRP A 132 -14.17 -3.06 -4.79
N TYR A 133 -13.28 -2.12 -4.46
CA TYR A 133 -12.05 -2.38 -3.69
C TYR A 133 -11.45 -1.10 -3.09
N ILE A 134 -10.56 -1.28 -2.13
CA ILE A 134 -9.73 -0.21 -1.56
C ILE A 134 -8.60 0.10 -2.56
N ASN A 135 -8.47 1.36 -2.93
CA ASN A 135 -7.47 1.84 -3.88
C ASN A 135 -6.57 2.91 -3.26
N ARG A 136 -5.36 3.02 -3.81
CA ARG A 136 -4.42 4.10 -3.54
C ARG A 136 -4.89 5.34 -4.28
N THR A 137 -4.91 6.49 -3.61
CA THR A 137 -4.97 7.79 -4.28
C THR A 137 -3.96 8.74 -3.65
N TYR A 138 -3.62 9.79 -4.37
CA TYR A 138 -2.83 10.88 -3.83
C TYR A 138 -3.75 11.86 -3.09
N TYR A 139 -3.44 12.16 -1.82
CA TYR A 139 -4.27 12.95 -0.90
C TYR A 139 -4.61 14.37 -1.41
N ALA A 140 -3.88 14.88 -2.41
CA ALA A 140 -4.07 16.21 -2.96
C ALA A 140 -5.48 16.44 -3.55
N ASP A 141 -6.23 15.37 -3.84
CA ASP A 141 -7.57 15.47 -4.41
C ASP A 141 -8.65 15.89 -3.38
N PHE A 142 -8.36 15.85 -2.06
CA PHE A 142 -9.36 16.12 -1.01
C PHE A 142 -8.87 17.09 0.10
N PRO A 143 -8.54 18.34 -0.23
CA PRO A 143 -7.91 19.30 0.70
C PRO A 143 -8.78 19.71 1.90
N ASN A 144 -10.09 19.44 1.85
CA ASN A 144 -11.04 19.79 2.92
C ASN A 144 -11.26 18.65 3.94
N LEU A 145 -10.70 17.47 3.70
CA LEU A 145 -10.83 16.33 4.61
C LEU A 145 -9.75 16.43 5.68
N LYS A 146 -10.16 16.28 6.94
CA LYS A 146 -9.26 16.21 8.09
C LYS A 146 -9.16 14.75 8.52
N GLY A 147 -7.94 14.21 8.54
CA GLY A 147 -7.67 12.84 8.99
C GLY A 147 -7.12 11.92 7.90
N TRP A 148 -6.56 10.79 8.33
CA TRP A 148 -6.06 9.75 7.43
C TRP A 148 -7.18 8.82 6.99
N GLY A 149 -7.07 8.26 5.79
CA GLY A 149 -8.11 7.43 5.19
C GLY A 149 -7.65 6.77 3.90
N VAL A 150 -8.57 6.09 3.25
CA VAL A 150 -8.36 5.39 1.98
C VAL A 150 -9.47 5.70 1.00
N MET A 151 -9.19 5.49 -0.29
CA MET A 151 -10.23 5.54 -1.32
C MET A 151 -10.81 4.18 -1.55
N ILE A 152 -12.10 4.17 -1.81
CA ILE A 152 -12.86 3.02 -2.29
C ILE A 152 -13.33 3.35 -3.72
N THR A 153 -13.12 2.43 -4.65
CA THR A 153 -13.50 2.58 -6.06
C THR A 153 -14.00 1.25 -6.62
N ASN A 154 -14.60 1.27 -7.80
CA ASN A 154 -14.94 0.05 -8.54
C ASN A 154 -14.25 -0.02 -9.92
N ASP A 155 -14.27 -1.22 -10.52
CA ASP A 155 -13.80 -1.48 -11.89
C ASP A 155 -14.91 -1.31 -12.96
N HIS A 156 -16.17 -1.08 -12.56
CA HIS A 156 -17.33 -1.07 -13.46
C HIS A 156 -18.24 0.15 -13.22
N HIS A 157 -18.54 0.88 -14.32
CA HIS A 157 -19.35 2.13 -14.38
C HIS A 157 -18.72 3.31 -13.63
N TRP A 158 -18.66 4.48 -14.30
CA TRP A 158 -18.34 5.82 -13.76
C TRP A 158 -17.67 5.77 -12.39
N PRO A 159 -16.34 5.52 -12.33
CA PRO A 159 -15.74 5.06 -11.09
C PRO A 159 -15.82 6.15 -10.04
N ASP A 160 -16.69 5.98 -9.06
CA ASP A 160 -16.78 6.86 -7.92
C ASP A 160 -15.58 6.60 -7.01
N LEU A 161 -14.80 7.64 -6.78
CA LEU A 161 -13.76 7.69 -5.76
C LEU A 161 -14.40 8.12 -4.45
N CYS A 162 -14.74 7.16 -3.59
CA CYS A 162 -15.34 7.39 -2.28
C CYS A 162 -14.26 7.46 -1.19
N PHE A 163 -14.17 8.56 -0.45
CA PHE A 163 -13.23 8.66 0.66
C PHE A 163 -13.81 8.06 1.94
N CYS A 164 -13.04 7.18 2.59
CA CYS A 164 -13.37 6.63 3.90
C CYS A 164 -12.26 6.94 4.91
N LEU A 165 -12.67 7.38 6.10
CA LEU A 165 -11.78 7.65 7.21
C LEU A 165 -11.40 6.35 7.92
N TYR A 166 -10.19 6.35 8.46
CA TYR A 166 -9.77 5.36 9.44
C TYR A 166 -9.48 6.04 10.77
N ASP A 167 -10.05 5.47 11.82
CA ASP A 167 -10.03 5.98 13.18
C ASP A 167 -9.21 5.10 14.14
N GLY A 168 -8.47 4.12 13.61
CA GLY A 168 -7.79 3.11 14.41
C GLY A 168 -8.46 1.74 14.39
N THR A 169 -9.69 1.62 13.88
CA THR A 169 -10.44 0.36 13.86
C THR A 169 -10.37 -0.37 12.51
N PRO A 170 -10.68 -1.69 12.45
CA PRO A 170 -10.76 -2.41 11.18
C PRO A 170 -11.81 -1.83 10.22
N ASN A 171 -12.91 -1.27 10.73
CA ASN A 171 -14.04 -0.84 9.90
C ASN A 171 -13.84 0.60 9.44
N LEU A 172 -13.81 0.79 8.12
CA LEU A 172 -13.72 2.11 7.53
C LEU A 172 -15.04 2.88 7.68
N ILE A 173 -14.94 4.19 7.87
CA ILE A 173 -16.09 5.08 8.01
C ILE A 173 -16.28 5.86 6.71
N TRP A 174 -17.40 5.62 6.01
CA TRP A 174 -17.73 6.40 4.82
C TRP A 174 -18.02 7.85 5.19
N THR A 175 -17.34 8.77 4.52
CA THR A 175 -17.44 10.20 4.83
C THR A 175 -18.56 10.94 4.09
N GLY A 176 -19.24 10.29 3.15
CA GLY A 176 -20.20 10.95 2.26
C GLY A 176 -19.57 11.66 1.06
N TYR A 177 -18.24 11.79 1.02
CA TYR A 177 -17.53 12.42 -0.11
C TYR A 177 -17.24 11.40 -1.21
N SER A 178 -17.66 11.72 -2.44
CA SER A 178 -17.35 10.99 -3.66
C SER A 178 -16.97 11.94 -4.80
N GLN A 179 -16.16 11.45 -5.74
CA GLN A 179 -15.81 12.17 -6.97
C GLN A 179 -15.77 11.20 -8.14
N ASP A 180 -16.31 11.60 -9.29
CA ASP A 180 -16.19 10.83 -10.53
C ASP A 180 -14.72 10.79 -10.98
N ARG A 181 -14.20 9.60 -11.29
CA ARG A 181 -12.94 9.47 -12.06
C ARG A 181 -13.16 10.06 -13.46
N ARG A 182 -12.45 11.14 -13.76
CA ARG A 182 -12.37 11.74 -15.11
C ARG A 182 -11.65 10.84 -16.09
#